data_AF-A0A448MS44-F1
#
_entry.id   AF-A0A448MS44-F1
#
_cell.length_a   1.000
_cell.length_b   1.000
_cell.length_c   1.000
_cell.angle_alpha   90.00
_cell.angle_beta   90.00
_cell.angle_gamma   90.00
#
_symmetry.space_group_name_H-M   'P 1'
#
loop_
_entity.id
_entity.type
_entity.pdbx_description
1 polymer ?
#
loop_
_entity_poly.entity_id
_entity_poly.type
_entity_poly.pdbx_seq_one_letter_code
_entity_poly.pdbx_strand_id
1 'polypeptide(L)'
;MVYDSSLHFLGFIGGIFAVLGVVVLPITSGDTAFRAARLQLAEIFNIDQRSLSKRLVIAIPLFVLGYYVSTIDFSILWRYFTWANQMTAMVMLWTAAAYLYRYHKFHWVASIPAWFITTVCSTYLYYNKIGFSLDYQLSVYLGFATTILCIVLFFVLLKPLGDRDEEAYVNTTNV
;
A
#
# COMPACT_ATOMS: atom_id res chain seq x y z
N MET A 1 -0.83 -27.50 23.15
CA MET A 1 0.14 -26.47 23.59
C MET A 1 -0.50 -25.10 23.75
N VAL A 2 -1.27 -24.57 22.80
CA VAL A 2 -1.99 -23.28 22.98
C VAL A 2 -3.33 -23.45 23.73
N TYR A 3 -4.01 -24.58 23.53
CA TYR A 3 -5.32 -24.87 24.13
C TYR A 3 -5.28 -25.00 25.66
N ASP A 4 -4.23 -25.66 26.20
CA ASP A 4 -4.06 -25.88 27.64
C ASP A 4 -3.68 -24.60 28.39
N SER A 5 -2.97 -23.66 27.75
CA SER A 5 -2.57 -22.40 28.36
C SER A 5 -3.72 -21.40 28.47
N SER A 6 -4.68 -21.40 27.53
CA SER A 6 -5.83 -20.49 27.55
C SER A 6 -6.88 -20.87 28.59
N LEU A 7 -7.11 -22.16 28.83
CA LEU A 7 -8.03 -22.63 29.88
C LEU A 7 -7.52 -22.28 31.30
N HIS A 8 -6.20 -22.24 31.50
CA HIS A 8 -5.60 -22.02 32.82
C HIS A 8 -5.43 -20.53 33.20
N PHE A 9 -5.45 -19.60 32.23
CA PHE A 9 -5.29 -18.15 32.47
C PHE A 9 -6.58 -17.32 32.33
N LEU A 10 -7.58 -17.77 31.58
CA LEU A 10 -8.78 -16.97 31.25
C LEU A 10 -10.12 -17.64 31.62
N GLY A 11 -10.08 -18.90 32.07
CA GLY A 11 -11.27 -19.70 32.36
C GLY A 11 -12.12 -20.04 31.12
N PHE A 12 -13.14 -20.90 31.30
CA PHE A 12 -14.05 -21.35 30.23
C PHE A 12 -14.68 -20.20 29.43
N ILE A 13 -15.03 -19.10 30.12
CA ILE A 13 -15.62 -17.90 29.51
C ILE A 13 -14.62 -17.21 28.55
N GLY A 14 -13.35 -17.16 28.94
CA GLY A 14 -12.28 -16.60 28.12
C GLY A 14 -12.04 -17.33 26.80
N GLY A 15 -12.08 -18.66 26.83
CA GLY A 15 -11.94 -19.51 25.64
C GLY A 15 -13.06 -19.26 24.62
N ILE A 16 -14.29 -19.06 25.08
CA ILE A 16 -15.44 -18.74 24.21
C ILE A 16 -15.24 -17.39 23.51
N PHE A 17 -14.85 -16.35 24.24
CA PHE A 17 -14.60 -15.04 23.64
C PHE A 17 -13.40 -15.03 22.70
N ALA A 18 -12.35 -15.82 22.96
CA ALA A 18 -11.21 -15.95 22.07
C ALA A 18 -11.60 -16.57 20.71
N VAL A 19 -12.42 -17.64 20.72
CA VAL A 19 -12.92 -18.27 19.48
C VAL A 19 -13.84 -17.32 18.72
N LEU A 20 -14.76 -16.64 19.41
CA LEU A 20 -15.62 -15.64 18.78
C LEU A 20 -14.79 -14.50 18.16
N GLY A 21 -13.77 -14.01 18.85
CA GLY A 21 -12.88 -12.98 18.34
C GLY A 21 -12.16 -13.42 17.06
N VAL A 22 -11.51 -14.59 17.08
CA VAL A 22 -10.75 -15.12 15.93
C VAL A 22 -11.62 -15.36 14.70
N VAL A 23 -12.90 -15.70 14.87
CA VAL A 23 -13.82 -15.93 13.74
C VAL A 23 -14.50 -14.64 13.27
N VAL A 24 -14.95 -13.78 14.19
CA VAL A 24 -15.73 -12.58 13.84
C VAL A 24 -14.84 -11.48 13.25
N LEU A 25 -13.62 -11.28 13.77
CA LEU A 25 -12.72 -10.21 13.31
C LEU A 25 -12.33 -10.32 11.83
N PRO A 26 -11.95 -11.49 11.28
CA PRO A 26 -11.68 -11.63 9.86
C PRO A 26 -12.91 -11.41 8.99
N ILE A 27 -14.10 -11.81 9.45
CA ILE A 27 -15.36 -11.63 8.70
C ILE A 27 -15.69 -10.14 8.55
N THR A 28 -15.63 -9.37 9.64
CA THR A 28 -15.93 -7.94 9.62
C THR A 28 -14.87 -7.12 8.87
N SER A 29 -13.59 -7.49 9.02
CA SER A 29 -12.48 -6.89 8.28
C SER A 29 -12.60 -7.19 6.78
N GLY A 30 -13.05 -8.40 6.41
CA GLY A 30 -13.33 -8.82 5.04
C GLY A 30 -14.44 -8.00 4.39
N ASP A 31 -15.60 -7.85 5.04
CA ASP A 31 -16.71 -7.02 4.52
C ASP A 31 -16.28 -5.55 4.33
N THR A 32 -15.51 -5.03 5.29
CA THR A 32 -14.93 -3.68 5.22
C THR A 32 -13.98 -3.56 4.02
N ALA A 33 -13.13 -4.57 3.78
CA ALA A 33 -12.20 -4.59 2.65
C ALA A 33 -12.93 -4.67 1.29
N PHE A 34 -13.96 -5.51 1.17
CA PHE A 34 -14.77 -5.60 -0.05
C PHE A 34 -15.51 -4.29 -0.34
N ARG A 35 -16.04 -3.64 0.70
CA ARG A 35 -16.67 -2.31 0.59
C ARG A 35 -15.66 -1.26 0.13
N ALA A 36 -14.47 -1.22 0.73
CA ALA A 36 -13.42 -0.28 0.38
C ALA A 36 -12.91 -0.49 -1.06
N ALA A 37 -12.67 -1.74 -1.46
CA ALA A 37 -12.26 -2.09 -2.82
C ALA A 37 -13.29 -1.66 -3.87
N ARG A 38 -14.58 -1.86 -3.58
CA ARG A 38 -15.65 -1.37 -4.46
C ARG A 38 -15.64 0.15 -4.63
N LEU A 39 -15.40 0.90 -3.53
CA LEU A 39 -15.30 2.36 -3.59
C LEU A 39 -14.11 2.79 -4.45
N GLN A 40 -12.95 2.18 -4.24
CA GLN A 40 -11.73 2.47 -5.00
C GLN A 40 -11.91 2.21 -6.50
N LEU A 41 -12.54 1.09 -6.87
CA LEU A 41 -12.81 0.76 -8.28
C LEU A 41 -13.74 1.78 -8.92
N ALA A 42 -14.80 2.19 -8.22
CA ALA A 42 -15.73 3.17 -8.76
C ALA A 42 -15.09 4.55 -8.98
N GLU A 43 -14.15 4.96 -8.11
CA GLU A 43 -13.38 6.20 -8.28
C GLU A 43 -12.48 6.11 -9.53
N ILE A 44 -11.78 4.99 -9.72
CA ILE A 44 -10.91 4.77 -10.89
C ILE A 44 -11.74 4.78 -12.18
N PHE A 45 -12.89 4.13 -12.20
CA PHE A 45 -13.76 4.06 -13.38
C PHE A 45 -14.77 5.22 -13.49
N ASN A 46 -14.75 6.20 -12.57
CA ASN A 46 -15.71 7.31 -12.48
C ASN A 46 -17.19 6.86 -12.61
N ILE A 47 -17.55 5.73 -11.99
CA ILE A 47 -18.92 5.17 -12.05
C ILE A 47 -19.74 5.71 -10.88
N ASP A 48 -20.83 6.42 -11.20
CA ASP A 48 -21.75 6.96 -10.19
C ASP A 48 -22.48 5.83 -9.42
N GLN A 49 -22.20 5.69 -8.12
CA GLN A 49 -22.61 4.57 -7.24
C GLN A 49 -24.06 4.64 -6.72
N ARG A 50 -24.89 5.54 -7.25
CA ARG A 50 -26.25 5.78 -6.72
C ARG A 50 -27.23 4.62 -6.90
N SER A 51 -27.13 3.81 -7.96
CA SER A 51 -28.10 2.74 -8.22
C SER A 51 -27.62 1.35 -7.75
N LEU A 52 -28.55 0.56 -7.18
CA LEU A 52 -28.29 -0.82 -6.73
C LEU A 52 -27.75 -1.72 -7.85
N SER A 53 -28.22 -1.53 -9.09
CA SER A 53 -27.76 -2.29 -10.26
C SER A 53 -26.28 -2.06 -10.57
N LYS A 54 -25.80 -0.81 -10.46
CA LYS A 54 -24.37 -0.48 -10.66
C LYS A 54 -23.49 -1.06 -9.55
N ARG A 55 -24.03 -1.20 -8.34
CA ARG A 55 -23.32 -1.85 -7.21
C ARG A 55 -23.11 -3.34 -7.47
N LEU A 56 -24.09 -4.03 -8.03
CA LEU A 56 -24.02 -5.46 -8.31
C LEU A 56 -23.02 -5.76 -9.44
N VAL A 57 -22.99 -4.91 -10.47
CA VAL A 57 -22.07 -5.04 -11.62
C VAL A 57 -20.60 -4.91 -11.19
N ILE A 58 -20.27 -4.12 -10.17
CA ILE A 58 -18.90 -4.03 -9.62
C ILE A 58 -18.64 -5.13 -8.58
N ALA A 59 -19.67 -5.51 -7.81
CA ALA A 59 -19.52 -6.53 -6.76
C ALA A 59 -19.28 -7.93 -7.32
N ILE A 60 -19.97 -8.33 -8.40
CA ILE A 60 -19.85 -9.68 -8.97
C ILE A 60 -18.41 -9.98 -9.43
N PRO A 61 -17.74 -9.14 -10.25
CA PRO A 61 -16.34 -9.34 -10.60
C PRO A 61 -15.41 -9.34 -9.37
N LEU A 62 -15.67 -8.47 -8.40
CA LEU A 62 -14.87 -8.39 -7.18
C LEU A 62 -14.97 -9.66 -6.33
N PHE A 63 -16.15 -10.28 -6.24
CA PHE A 63 -16.35 -11.57 -5.57
C PHE A 63 -15.65 -12.72 -6.31
N VAL A 64 -15.73 -12.75 -7.64
CA VAL A 64 -15.03 -13.76 -8.45
C VAL A 64 -13.52 -13.66 -8.26
N LEU A 65 -12.98 -12.44 -8.28
CA LEU A 65 -11.55 -12.19 -8.09
C LEU A 65 -11.12 -12.50 -6.65
N GLY A 66 -11.94 -12.17 -5.66
CA GLY A 66 -11.74 -12.55 -4.25
C GLY A 66 -11.74 -14.06 -4.02
N TYR A 67 -12.62 -14.80 -4.70
CA TYR A 67 -12.62 -16.26 -4.67
C TYR A 67 -11.33 -16.84 -5.26
N TYR A 68 -10.89 -16.33 -6.42
CA TYR A 68 -9.63 -16.76 -7.02
C TYR A 68 -8.43 -16.51 -6.10
N VAL A 69 -8.37 -15.33 -5.49
CA VAL A 69 -7.31 -15.00 -4.51
C VAL A 69 -7.35 -15.92 -3.29
N SER A 70 -8.52 -16.39 -2.88
CA SER A 70 -8.68 -17.34 -1.77
C SER A 70 -8.17 -18.75 -2.10
N THR A 71 -7.95 -19.08 -3.38
CA THR A 71 -7.32 -20.35 -3.80
C THR A 71 -5.79 -20.31 -3.79
N ILE A 72 -5.20 -19.12 -3.62
CA ILE A 72 -3.75 -18.93 -3.58
C ILE A 72 -3.23 -19.21 -2.15
N ASP A 73 -2.03 -19.76 -2.04
CA ASP A 73 -1.37 -19.98 -0.76
C ASP A 73 -1.22 -18.66 0.03
N PHE A 74 -1.67 -18.68 1.30
CA PHE A 74 -1.65 -17.52 2.18
C PHE A 74 -0.24 -16.93 2.36
N SER A 75 0.81 -17.75 2.34
CA SER A 75 2.21 -17.32 2.41
C SER A 75 2.59 -16.45 1.21
N ILE A 76 2.16 -16.82 0.01
CA ILE A 76 2.39 -16.04 -1.21
C ILE A 76 1.58 -14.75 -1.14
N LEU A 77 0.29 -14.84 -0.79
CA LEU A 77 -0.59 -13.67 -0.65
C LEU A 77 -0.04 -12.64 0.33
N TRP A 78 0.43 -13.09 1.50
CA TRP A 78 0.99 -12.24 2.53
C TRP A 78 2.29 -11.55 2.09
N ARG A 79 3.14 -12.27 1.33
CA ARG A 79 4.34 -11.69 0.73
C ARG A 79 4.02 -10.59 -0.27
N TYR A 80 2.98 -10.78 -1.10
CA TYR A 80 2.47 -9.75 -2.00
C TYR A 80 1.89 -8.55 -1.27
N PHE A 81 1.07 -8.78 -0.24
CA PHE A 81 0.50 -7.72 0.57
C PHE A 81 1.59 -6.86 1.23
N THR A 82 2.61 -7.51 1.81
CA THR A 82 3.75 -6.82 2.42
C THR A 82 4.54 -6.01 1.38
N TRP A 83 4.78 -6.58 0.19
CA TRP A 83 5.47 -5.87 -0.90
C TRP A 83 4.65 -4.67 -1.40
N ALA A 84 3.35 -4.84 -1.62
CA ALA A 84 2.46 -3.78 -2.08
C ALA A 84 2.41 -2.60 -1.09
N ASN A 85 2.41 -2.88 0.22
CA ASN A 85 2.47 -1.83 1.24
C ASN A 85 3.79 -1.05 1.20
N GLN A 86 4.92 -1.73 0.96
CA GLN A 86 6.21 -1.08 0.78
C GLN A 86 6.26 -0.22 -0.50
N MET A 87 5.66 -0.70 -1.60
CA MET A 87 5.53 0.09 -2.84
C MET A 87 4.69 1.35 -2.62
N THR A 88 3.57 1.26 -1.90
CA THR A 88 2.75 2.45 -1.57
C THR A 88 3.54 3.44 -0.72
N ALA A 89 4.29 2.97 0.28
CA ALA A 89 5.17 3.81 1.08
C ALA A 89 6.25 4.48 0.21
N MET A 90 6.83 3.74 -0.74
CA MET A 90 7.81 4.27 -1.70
C MET A 90 7.22 5.41 -2.53
N VAL A 91 6.04 5.21 -3.14
CA VAL A 91 5.37 6.23 -3.97
C VAL A 91 5.00 7.46 -3.13
N MET A 92 4.49 7.27 -1.91
CA MET A 92 4.16 8.38 -1.02
C MET A 92 5.39 9.16 -0.56
N LEU A 93 6.51 8.49 -0.27
CA LEU A 93 7.77 9.16 0.07
C LEU A 93 8.34 9.96 -1.10
N TRP A 94 8.29 9.43 -2.32
CA TRP A 94 8.67 10.19 -3.52
C TRP A 94 7.75 11.38 -3.76
N THR A 95 6.44 11.23 -3.53
CA THR A 95 5.46 12.31 -3.64
C THR A 95 5.71 13.39 -2.56
N ALA A 96 5.99 13.00 -1.32
CA ALA A 96 6.33 13.91 -0.23
C ALA A 96 7.68 14.62 -0.48
N ALA A 97 8.69 13.90 -0.98
CA ALA A 97 9.97 14.49 -1.38
C ALA A 97 9.78 15.50 -2.52
N ALA A 98 8.94 15.16 -3.51
CA ALA A 98 8.59 16.04 -4.62
C ALA A 98 7.93 17.33 -4.15
N TYR A 99 6.97 17.19 -3.23
CA TYR A 99 6.32 18.32 -2.57
C TYR A 99 7.36 19.19 -1.83
N LEU A 100 8.15 18.61 -0.92
CA LEU A 100 9.14 19.37 -0.14
C LEU A 100 10.19 20.07 -1.02
N TYR A 101 10.64 19.40 -2.09
CA TYR A 101 11.58 19.97 -3.06
C TYR A 101 10.97 21.18 -3.78
N ARG A 102 9.70 21.08 -4.18
CA ARG A 102 8.98 22.17 -4.86
C ARG A 102 8.77 23.41 -3.99
N TYR A 103 8.63 23.23 -2.67
CA TYR A 103 8.46 24.32 -1.71
C TYR A 103 9.78 24.79 -1.06
N HIS A 104 10.94 24.40 -1.61
CA HIS A 104 12.27 24.74 -1.08
C HIS A 104 12.47 24.39 0.41
N LYS A 105 11.75 23.37 0.92
CA LYS A 105 11.90 22.84 2.28
C LYS A 105 12.90 21.68 2.29
N PHE A 106 13.28 21.23 3.49
CA PHE A 106 14.27 20.15 3.68
C PHE A 106 13.79 18.80 3.12
N HIS A 107 13.95 18.58 1.82
CA HIS A 107 13.49 17.40 1.08
C HIS A 107 14.24 16.10 1.44
N TRP A 108 15.43 16.21 2.02
CA TRP A 108 16.27 15.09 2.42
C TRP A 108 15.60 14.15 3.42
N VAL A 109 14.70 14.67 4.27
CA VAL A 109 13.95 13.86 5.25
C VAL A 109 13.07 12.80 4.59
N ALA A 110 12.54 13.08 3.40
CA ALA A 110 11.72 12.14 2.63
C ALA A 110 12.53 11.42 1.54
N SER A 111 13.52 12.09 0.96
CA SER A 111 14.34 11.54 -0.14
C SER A 111 15.22 10.38 0.33
N ILE A 112 15.86 10.47 1.50
CA ILE A 112 16.75 9.41 2.00
C ILE A 112 15.98 8.11 2.27
N PRO A 113 14.86 8.12 3.02
CA PRO A 113 14.03 6.92 3.17
C PRO A 113 13.46 6.42 1.84
N ALA A 114 13.12 7.31 0.91
CA ALA A 114 12.63 6.93 -0.41
C ALA A 114 13.67 6.10 -1.17
N TRP A 115 14.95 6.47 -1.15
CA TRP A 115 16.02 5.74 -1.83
C TRP A 115 16.21 4.34 -1.26
N PHE A 116 16.18 4.23 0.06
CA PHE A 116 16.31 2.95 0.75
C PHE A 116 15.14 2.01 0.39
N ILE A 117 13.90 2.48 0.55
CA ILE A 117 12.73 1.66 0.24
C ILE A 117 12.66 1.33 -1.26
N THR A 118 13.08 2.24 -2.16
CA THR A 118 13.14 1.97 -3.61
C THR A 118 14.11 0.84 -3.94
N THR A 119 15.27 0.82 -3.29
CA THR A 119 16.29 -0.22 -3.49
C THR A 119 15.79 -1.56 -2.98
N VAL A 120 15.22 -1.60 -1.77
CA VAL A 120 14.67 -2.81 -1.16
C VAL A 120 13.54 -3.38 -2.01
N CYS A 121 12.62 -2.53 -2.47
CA CYS A 121 11.47 -2.95 -3.24
C CYS A 121 11.84 -3.44 -4.64
N SER A 122 12.77 -2.75 -5.31
CA SER A 122 13.28 -3.15 -6.63
C SER A 122 14.08 -4.46 -6.55
N THR A 123 14.96 -4.60 -5.55
CA THR A 123 15.72 -5.84 -5.32
C THR A 123 14.78 -7.02 -5.07
N TYR A 124 13.74 -6.82 -4.25
CA TYR A 124 12.73 -7.84 -3.99
C TYR A 124 11.99 -8.25 -5.27
N LEU A 125 11.64 -7.29 -6.12
CA LEU A 125 10.97 -7.54 -7.39
C LEU A 125 11.85 -8.37 -8.34
N TYR A 126 13.15 -8.07 -8.43
CA TYR A 126 14.08 -8.81 -9.29
C TYR A 126 14.41 -10.21 -8.78
N TYR A 127 14.51 -10.37 -7.47
CA TYR A 127 14.87 -11.63 -6.82
C TYR A 127 13.70 -12.64 -6.73
N ASN A 128 12.47 -12.16 -6.51
CA ASN A 128 11.36 -13.06 -6.25
C ASN A 128 10.97 -13.87 -7.49
N LYS A 129 10.50 -15.11 -7.29
CA LYS A 129 10.17 -16.08 -8.36
C LYS A 129 9.09 -15.59 -9.34
N ILE A 130 8.34 -14.54 -9.00
CA ILE A 130 7.30 -13.97 -9.86
C ILE A 130 7.78 -12.75 -10.67
N GLY A 131 8.95 -12.20 -10.36
CA GLY A 131 9.58 -11.16 -11.17
C GLY A 131 10.47 -11.76 -12.25
N PHE A 132 11.77 -11.52 -12.15
CA PHE A 132 12.74 -12.02 -13.12
C PHE A 132 13.47 -13.30 -12.68
N SER A 133 13.23 -13.79 -11.45
CA SER A 133 13.90 -14.98 -10.88
C SER A 133 15.43 -14.93 -11.02
N LEU A 134 16.01 -13.75 -10.85
CA LEU A 134 17.45 -13.54 -11.04
C LEU A 134 18.24 -13.92 -9.79
N ASP A 135 19.54 -14.16 -9.99
CA ASP A 135 20.47 -14.34 -8.88
C ASP A 135 20.41 -13.16 -7.90
N TYR A 136 20.63 -13.44 -6.62
CA TYR A 136 20.54 -12.43 -5.56
C TYR A 136 21.52 -11.27 -5.79
N GLN A 137 22.75 -11.54 -6.24
CA GLN A 137 23.73 -10.48 -6.49
C GLN A 137 23.31 -9.59 -7.66
N LEU A 138 22.85 -10.20 -8.76
CA LEU A 138 22.32 -9.44 -9.91
C LEU A 138 21.09 -8.60 -9.52
N SER A 139 20.21 -9.15 -8.69
CA SER A 139 19.01 -8.45 -8.22
C SER A 139 19.35 -7.21 -7.38
N VAL A 140 20.38 -7.28 -6.55
CA VAL A 140 20.87 -6.13 -5.76
C VAL A 140 21.47 -5.06 -6.68
N TYR A 141 22.31 -5.44 -7.65
CA TYR A 141 22.88 -4.48 -8.60
C TYR A 141 21.81 -3.77 -9.43
N LEU A 142 20.81 -4.52 -9.92
CA LEU A 142 19.68 -3.94 -10.63
C LEU A 142 18.81 -3.07 -9.73
N GLY A 143 18.61 -3.46 -8.46
CA GLY A 143 17.90 -2.64 -7.48
C GLY A 143 18.58 -1.32 -7.17
N PHE A 144 19.92 -1.28 -7.12
CA PHE A 144 20.66 -0.03 -7.03
C PHE A 144 20.57 0.78 -8.33
N ALA A 145 20.65 0.13 -9.48
CA ALA A 145 20.54 0.80 -10.78
C ALA A 145 19.18 1.48 -10.95
N THR A 146 18.08 0.83 -10.54
CA THR A 146 16.75 1.44 -10.58
C THR A 146 16.59 2.58 -9.59
N THR A 147 17.16 2.48 -8.39
CA THR A 147 17.16 3.60 -7.44
C THR A 147 17.89 4.81 -8.01
N ILE A 148 19.06 4.61 -8.62
CA ILE A 148 19.82 5.68 -9.28
C ILE A 148 18.98 6.29 -10.42
N LEU A 149 18.33 5.47 -11.24
CA LEU A 149 17.42 5.93 -12.29
C LEU A 149 16.28 6.78 -11.72
N CYS A 150 15.62 6.34 -10.63
CA CYS A 150 14.55 7.09 -9.96
C CYS A 150 15.06 8.42 -9.40
N ILE A 151 16.28 8.47 -8.85
CA ILE A 151 16.91 9.71 -8.37
C ILE A 151 17.16 10.67 -9.53
N VAL A 152 17.71 10.19 -10.63
CA VAL A 152 17.97 11.00 -11.83
C VAL A 152 16.65 11.54 -12.38
N LEU A 153 15.63 10.69 -12.53
CA LEU A 153 14.31 11.11 -12.98
C LEU A 153 13.68 12.13 -12.04
N PHE A 154 13.86 11.99 -10.73
CA PHE A 154 13.35 12.95 -9.76
C PHE A 154 13.95 14.35 -10.00
N PHE A 155 15.28 14.47 -10.12
CA PHE A 155 15.92 15.77 -10.33
C PHE A 155 15.73 16.34 -11.76
N VAL A 156 15.56 15.49 -12.78
CA VAL A 156 15.34 15.93 -14.16
C VAL A 156 13.89 16.37 -14.39
N LEU A 157 12.92 15.64 -13.83
CA LEU A 157 11.50 15.87 -14.04
C LEU A 157 10.95 16.95 -13.09
N LEU A 158 11.44 17.03 -11.85
CA LEU A 158 11.07 18.11 -10.95
C LEU A 158 11.92 19.34 -11.21
N LYS A 159 11.32 20.30 -11.92
CA LYS A 159 11.78 21.69 -11.83
C LYS A 159 11.32 22.29 -10.50
N PRO A 160 12.20 22.96 -9.74
CA PRO A 160 11.76 23.76 -8.60
C PRO A 160 10.75 24.80 -9.10
N LEU A 161 9.65 24.97 -8.36
CA LEU A 161 8.71 26.04 -8.67
C LEU A 161 9.45 27.36 -8.41
N GLY A 162 9.50 28.24 -9.42
CA GLY A 162 10.09 29.57 -9.26
C GLY A 162 9.45 30.33 -8.09
N ASP A 163 10.22 31.27 -7.52
CA ASP A 163 9.95 31.96 -6.26
C ASP A 163 8.46 32.28 -6.00
N ARG A 164 7.95 31.61 -4.96
CA ARG A 164 6.94 32.06 -3.97
C ARG A 164 5.82 32.99 -4.51
N ASP A 165 4.68 32.40 -4.87
CA ASP A 165 3.40 33.10 -4.72
C ASP A 165 2.99 33.06 -3.24
N GLU A 166 3.43 34.07 -2.48
CA GLU A 166 3.00 34.33 -1.09
C GLU A 166 1.48 34.59 -0.96
N GLU A 167 0.76 34.68 -2.08
CA GLU A 167 -0.68 34.95 -2.14
C GLU A 167 -1.56 33.75 -1.76
N ALA A 168 -1.04 32.52 -1.73
CA ALA A 168 -1.84 31.33 -1.40
C ALA A 168 -2.22 31.21 0.10
N TYR A 169 -1.64 32.04 0.98
CA TYR A 169 -1.89 31.99 2.42
C TYR A 169 -2.65 33.20 2.98
N VAL A 170 -2.98 34.22 2.17
CA VAL A 170 -3.52 35.50 2.69
C VAL A 170 -5.07 35.59 2.64
N ASN A 171 -5.78 34.72 1.91
CA ASN A 171 -7.24 34.84 1.76
C ASN A 171 -8.06 33.76 2.48
N THR A 172 -7.84 33.57 3.78
CA THR A 172 -8.78 32.81 4.64
C THR A 172 -9.21 33.55 5.91
N THR A 173 -8.95 34.87 6.00
CA THR A 173 -9.32 35.66 7.18
C THR A 173 -10.29 36.81 6.94
N ASN A 174 -10.87 36.98 5.74
CA ASN A 174 -11.95 37.96 5.54
C ASN A 174 -12.94 37.54 4.43
N VAL A 175 -13.90 36.66 4.74
CA VAL A 175 -15.34 36.74 4.33
C VAL A 175 -16.16 35.97 5.35
#